data_AF-A0A5D3JLI2-F1
#
_entry.id   AF-A0A5D3JLI2-F1
#
_cell.length_a   1.000
_cell.length_b   1.000
_cell.length_c   1.000
_cell.angle_alpha   90.00
_cell.angle_beta   90.00
_cell.angle_gamma   90.00
#
_symmetry.space_group_name_H-M   'P 1'
#
loop_
_entity.id
_entity.type
_entity.pdbx_description
1 polymer ?
#
loop_
_entity_poly.entity_id
_entity_poly.type
_entity_poly.pdbx_seq_one_letter_code
_entity_poly.pdbx_strand_id
1 'polypeptide(L)'
;MTDGYVNELEMGKCGEYYAIFSLTKQGFICFPSDQGLPYDIVVQSEGRLLRGQVRSTLRMRDYGKSKNVYRFSTRTGKGSIRATQCGCCDFYAFVVIEDEKIGFMAAMELTSCKNIGSIKQTLEFRTEDKVYPGRIYPTGKQRILDYSRNIESFSSFRRVAELLRKNHDN
;
A
#
# COMPACT_ATOMS: atom_id res chain seq x y z
N MET A 1 -12.10 22.97 18.15
CA MET A 1 -10.78 22.44 17.76
C MET A 1 -10.95 21.87 16.36
N THR A 2 -10.49 22.59 15.34
CA THR A 2 -10.63 22.18 13.94
C THR A 2 -9.64 21.07 13.62
N ASP A 3 -10.19 19.91 13.28
CA ASP A 3 -9.54 18.67 12.86
C ASP A 3 -8.44 18.99 11.82
N GLY A 4 -7.19 18.74 12.21
CA GLY A 4 -6.00 19.24 11.53
C GLY A 4 -5.93 18.82 10.06
N TYR A 5 -6.09 19.80 9.18
CA TYR A 5 -5.81 19.75 7.76
C TYR A 5 -4.44 19.13 7.49
N VAL A 6 -4.43 17.92 6.94
CA VAL A 6 -3.39 17.56 5.97
C VAL A 6 -4.08 17.71 4.62
N ASN A 7 -3.64 18.68 3.82
CA ASN A 7 -4.06 18.74 2.42
C ASN A 7 -3.77 17.38 1.77
N GLU A 8 -4.70 16.79 1.01
CA GLU A 8 -4.49 15.49 0.35
C GLU A 8 -3.17 15.48 -0.45
N LEU A 9 -2.80 16.63 -1.02
CA LEU A 9 -1.53 16.82 -1.72
C LEU A 9 -0.32 16.72 -0.79
N GLU A 10 -0.38 17.32 0.39
CA GLU A 10 0.69 17.26 1.40
C GLU A 10 0.83 15.85 1.97
N MET A 11 -0.29 15.14 2.16
CA MET A 11 -0.29 13.74 2.58
C MET A 11 0.35 12.83 1.52
N GLY A 12 0.09 13.11 0.24
CA GLY A 12 0.75 12.44 -0.88
C GLY A 12 2.26 12.62 -0.81
N LYS A 13 2.73 13.87 -0.78
CA LYS A 13 4.17 14.21 -0.67
C LYS A 13 4.83 13.60 0.56
N CYS A 14 4.18 13.68 1.73
CA CYS A 14 4.69 13.10 2.97
C CYS A 14 4.89 11.59 2.82
N GLY A 15 3.94 10.89 2.22
CA GLY A 15 4.08 9.46 1.94
C GLY A 15 5.19 9.16 0.93
N GLU A 16 5.37 9.96 -0.11
CA GLU A 16 6.47 9.80 -1.07
C GLU A 16 7.83 9.90 -0.38
N TYR A 17 8.04 10.93 0.44
CA TYR A 17 9.27 11.09 1.22
C TYR A 17 9.47 9.96 2.22
N TYR A 18 8.40 9.51 2.90
CA TYR A 18 8.47 8.38 3.83
C TYR A 18 8.85 7.07 3.13
N ALA A 19 8.32 6.83 1.93
CA ALA A 19 8.65 5.68 1.12
C ALA A 19 10.11 5.70 0.67
N ILE A 20 10.60 6.84 0.18
CA ILE A 20 12.01 7.03 -0.19
C ILE A 20 12.91 6.78 1.02
N PHE A 21 12.62 7.42 2.16
CA PHE A 21 13.37 7.21 3.39
C PHE A 21 13.40 5.73 3.79
N SER A 22 12.25 5.05 3.75
CA SER A 22 12.12 3.63 4.11
C SER A 22 12.94 2.72 3.18
N LEU A 23 12.92 2.99 1.87
CA LEU A 23 13.69 2.25 0.87
C LEU A 23 15.20 2.47 1.03
N THR A 24 15.63 3.72 1.19
CA THR A 24 17.04 4.06 1.42
C THR A 24 17.54 3.47 2.73
N LYS A 25 16.73 3.49 3.80
CA LYS A 25 17.05 2.85 5.09
C LYS A 25 17.21 1.33 4.95
N GLN A 26 16.51 0.70 4.02
CA GLN A 26 16.68 -0.73 3.68
C GLN A 26 17.86 -1.00 2.73
N GLY A 27 18.62 0.02 2.33
CA GLY A 27 19.82 -0.11 1.48
C GLY A 27 19.55 -0.03 -0.02
N PHE A 28 18.35 0.37 -0.45
CA PHE A 28 18.02 0.53 -1.86
C PHE A 28 18.33 1.94 -2.36
N ILE A 29 18.90 2.03 -3.56
CA ILE A 29 19.03 3.29 -4.29
C ILE A 29 17.66 3.60 -4.90
N CYS A 30 17.09 4.74 -4.54
CA CYS A 30 15.80 5.19 -5.06
C CYS A 30 15.76 6.71 -5.23
N PHE A 31 14.89 7.18 -6.11
CA PHE A 31 14.73 8.59 -6.43
C PHE A 31 13.28 8.90 -6.83
N PRO A 32 12.81 10.15 -6.61
CA PRO A 32 11.50 10.58 -7.08
C PRO A 32 11.43 10.61 -8.60
N SER A 33 10.24 10.41 -9.15
CA SER A 33 9.94 10.63 -10.57
C SER A 33 9.43 12.05 -10.83
N ASP A 34 9.37 12.44 -12.10
CA ASP A 34 8.75 13.71 -12.52
C ASP A 34 7.21 13.67 -12.45
N GLN A 35 6.61 14.85 -12.30
CA GLN A 35 5.16 14.99 -12.26
C GLN A 35 4.49 14.53 -13.57
N GLY A 36 3.32 13.92 -13.45
CA GLY A 36 2.52 13.46 -14.58
C GLY A 36 2.84 12.04 -15.04
N LEU A 37 3.85 11.39 -14.45
CA LEU A 37 4.11 9.97 -14.63
C LEU A 37 3.10 9.11 -13.84
N PRO A 38 2.85 7.87 -14.28
CA PRO A 38 1.95 6.97 -13.59
C PRO A 38 2.57 6.29 -12.35
N TYR A 39 3.73 6.77 -11.90
CA TYR A 39 4.48 6.29 -10.74
C TYR A 39 5.20 7.48 -10.10
N ASP A 40 5.43 7.43 -8.78
CA ASP A 40 5.98 8.55 -8.01
C ASP A 40 7.48 8.36 -7.69
N ILE A 41 7.95 7.12 -7.67
CA ILE A 41 9.33 6.78 -7.31
C ILE A 41 9.91 5.70 -8.22
N VAL A 42 11.23 5.68 -8.33
CA VAL A 42 11.99 4.64 -9.03
C VAL A 42 13.02 4.05 -8.08
N VAL A 43 13.15 2.71 -8.09
CA VAL A 43 14.11 1.98 -7.27
C VAL A 43 15.03 1.17 -8.17
N GLN A 44 16.34 1.31 -7.96
CA GLN A 44 17.33 0.47 -8.63
C GLN A 44 17.44 -0.88 -7.91
N SER A 45 17.26 -1.97 -8.65
CA SER A 45 17.42 -3.34 -8.15
C SER A 45 18.04 -4.20 -9.22
N GLU A 46 19.19 -4.83 -8.94
CA GLU A 46 19.86 -5.79 -9.83
C GLU A 46 20.04 -5.29 -11.28
N GLY A 47 20.50 -4.04 -11.45
CA GLY A 47 20.71 -3.45 -12.77
C GLY A 47 19.44 -2.99 -13.49
N ARG A 48 18.28 -3.02 -12.81
CA ARG A 48 16.98 -2.61 -13.36
C ARG A 48 16.37 -1.47 -12.56
N LEU A 49 15.50 -0.72 -13.23
CA LEU A 49 14.68 0.33 -12.61
C LEU A 49 13.28 -0.20 -12.40
N LEU A 50 12.82 -0.21 -11.15
CA LEU A 50 11.48 -0.61 -10.75
C LEU A 50 10.65 0.64 -10.45
N ARG A 51 9.51 0.79 -11.12
CA ARG A 51 8.60 1.93 -11.01
C ARG A 51 7.59 1.70 -9.89
N GLY A 52 7.56 2.59 -8.91
CA GLY A 52 6.72 2.49 -7.72
C GLY A 52 5.67 3.59 -7.64
N GLN A 53 4.42 3.21 -7.38
CA GLN A 53 3.37 4.15 -6.99
C GLN A 53 3.22 4.18 -5.47
N VAL A 54 3.23 5.36 -4.89
CA VAL A 54 3.00 5.60 -3.47
C VAL A 54 1.52 5.91 -3.23
N ARG A 55 0.95 5.32 -2.18
CA ARG A 55 -0.42 5.58 -1.73
C ARG A 55 -0.40 5.80 -0.23
N SER A 56 -0.91 6.95 0.20
CA SER A 56 -0.89 7.36 1.59
C SER A 56 -2.30 7.33 2.21
N THR A 57 -2.35 7.02 3.49
CA THR A 57 -3.53 7.21 4.34
C THR A 57 -3.07 7.78 5.68
N LEU A 58 -3.90 8.60 6.32
CA LEU A 58 -3.51 9.24 7.56
C LEU A 58 -3.44 8.22 8.71
N ARG A 59 -4.53 7.48 8.90
CA ARG A 59 -4.74 6.60 10.05
C ARG A 59 -5.78 5.53 9.79
N MET A 60 -5.87 4.58 10.71
CA MET A 60 -6.89 3.54 10.72
C MET A 60 -8.30 4.12 10.85
N ARG A 61 -9.25 3.61 10.07
CA ARG A 61 -10.68 4.02 10.13
C ARG A 61 -11.62 2.85 9.90
N ASP A 62 -12.88 3.07 10.24
CA ASP A 62 -14.00 2.18 9.93
C ASP A 62 -14.63 2.53 8.58
N TYR A 63 -14.96 1.52 7.80
CA TYR A 63 -15.62 1.64 6.50
C TYR A 63 -16.68 0.56 6.31
N GLY A 64 -17.93 0.87 6.66
CA GLY A 64 -19.03 -0.08 6.59
C GLY A 64 -18.74 -1.33 7.43
N LYS A 65 -18.62 -2.49 6.77
CA LYS A 65 -18.29 -3.78 7.40
C LYS A 65 -16.79 -3.95 7.71
N SER A 66 -15.90 -3.18 7.07
CA SER A 66 -14.46 -3.20 7.36
C SER A 66 -14.19 -2.30 8.56
N LYS A 67 -13.95 -2.90 9.73
CA LYS A 67 -13.64 -2.19 10.98
C LYS A 67 -12.15 -2.07 11.20
N ASN A 68 -11.63 -0.98 11.75
CA ASN A 68 -10.21 -0.87 12.12
C ASN A 68 -9.23 -1.26 10.98
N VAL A 69 -9.31 -0.60 9.83
CA VAL A 69 -8.43 -0.86 8.67
C VAL A 69 -7.68 0.39 8.21
N TYR A 70 -6.46 0.21 7.71
CA TYR A 70 -5.81 1.17 6.82
C TYR A 70 -6.33 0.90 5.41
N ARG A 71 -7.07 1.87 4.85
CA ARG A 71 -7.65 1.73 3.51
C ARG A 71 -6.95 2.66 2.54
N PHE A 72 -6.59 2.10 1.39
CA PHE A 72 -5.93 2.79 0.29
C PHE A 72 -6.75 2.63 -0.99
N SER A 73 -6.90 3.74 -1.73
CA SER A 73 -7.37 3.69 -3.12
C SER A 73 -6.17 3.52 -4.04
N THR A 74 -6.23 2.57 -4.97
CA THR A 74 -5.20 2.38 -6.00
C THR A 74 -5.58 3.04 -7.33
N ARG A 75 -6.76 3.69 -7.39
CA ARG A 75 -7.25 4.34 -8.61
C ARG A 75 -6.37 5.53 -8.98
N THR A 76 -6.10 5.68 -10.28
CA THR A 76 -5.38 6.84 -10.82
C THR A 76 -6.38 7.95 -11.15
N GLY A 77 -6.11 9.19 -10.68
CA GLY A 77 -6.99 10.35 -10.85
C GLY A 77 -8.13 10.45 -9.82
N LYS A 78 -8.33 11.66 -9.26
CA LYS A 78 -9.41 11.93 -8.29
C LYS A 78 -10.78 11.74 -8.97
N GLY A 79 -11.67 10.98 -8.32
CA GLY A 79 -13.01 10.70 -8.84
C GLY A 79 -13.04 9.72 -10.03
N SER A 80 -11.90 9.14 -10.42
CA SER A 80 -11.92 8.16 -11.51
C SER A 80 -12.67 6.89 -11.08
N ILE A 81 -13.53 6.44 -11.99
CA ILE A 81 -14.34 5.22 -11.83
C ILE A 81 -13.56 4.02 -12.41
N ARG A 82 -12.61 4.29 -13.31
CA ARG A 82 -11.86 3.27 -14.04
C ARG A 82 -10.78 2.66 -13.15
N ALA A 83 -10.68 1.33 -13.20
CA ALA A 83 -9.57 0.63 -12.56
C ALA A 83 -8.26 0.96 -13.29
N THR A 84 -7.19 1.10 -12.51
CA THR A 84 -5.84 1.26 -13.06
C THR A 84 -5.44 -0.02 -13.78
N GLN A 85 -4.89 0.12 -14.98
CA GLN A 85 -4.43 -1.01 -15.79
C GLN A 85 -3.16 -1.62 -15.18
N CYS A 86 -2.99 -2.92 -15.37
CA CYS A 86 -1.74 -3.59 -15.05
C CYS A 86 -0.59 -3.02 -15.91
N GLY A 87 0.64 -3.04 -15.39
CA GLY A 87 1.84 -2.64 -16.13
C GLY A 87 2.23 -1.17 -16.08
N CYS A 88 1.36 -0.29 -15.53
CA CYS A 88 1.71 1.12 -15.29
C CYS A 88 2.83 1.30 -14.25
N CYS A 89 2.89 0.40 -13.26
CA CYS A 89 3.89 0.38 -12.20
C CYS A 89 4.30 -1.08 -11.96
N ASP A 90 5.50 -1.26 -11.42
CA ASP A 90 6.04 -2.56 -11.06
C ASP A 90 5.67 -2.92 -9.60
N PHE A 91 5.55 -1.91 -8.73
CA PHE A 91 5.13 -2.08 -7.34
C PHE A 91 4.35 -0.88 -6.79
N TYR A 92 3.79 -1.09 -5.60
CA TYR A 92 3.09 -0.08 -4.80
C TYR A 92 3.69 -0.01 -3.40
N ALA A 93 3.81 1.20 -2.87
CA ALA A 93 4.14 1.49 -1.47
C ALA A 93 2.93 2.11 -0.76
N PHE A 94 2.44 1.45 0.28
CA PHE A 94 1.28 1.87 1.05
C PHE A 94 1.74 2.46 2.38
N VAL A 95 1.55 3.76 2.58
CA VAL A 95 2.08 4.49 3.74
C VAL A 95 0.96 4.92 4.67
N VAL A 96 1.09 4.59 5.95
CA VAL A 96 0.25 5.11 7.04
C VAL A 96 1.05 6.17 7.77
N ILE A 97 0.57 7.41 7.72
CA ILE A 97 1.33 8.58 8.18
C ILE A 97 1.42 8.62 9.72
N GLU A 98 0.29 8.57 10.44
CA GLU A 98 0.28 8.71 11.91
C GLU A 98 1.01 7.55 12.62
N ASP A 99 0.90 6.33 12.07
CA ASP A 99 1.52 5.15 12.66
C ASP A 99 2.93 4.88 12.11
N GLU A 100 3.44 5.72 11.20
CA GLU A 100 4.74 5.57 10.53
C GLU A 100 4.96 4.17 9.94
N LYS A 101 3.94 3.62 9.27
CA LYS A 101 3.99 2.27 8.70
C LYS A 101 4.03 2.29 7.18
N ILE A 102 4.70 1.29 6.62
CA ILE A 102 4.77 1.09 5.18
C ILE A 102 4.62 -0.38 4.82
N GLY A 103 3.86 -0.67 3.76
CA GLY A 103 3.77 -1.97 3.14
C GLY A 103 4.07 -1.89 1.65
N PHE A 104 4.95 -2.74 1.15
CA PHE A 104 5.30 -2.86 -0.27
C PHE A 104 4.62 -4.07 -0.90
N MET A 105 4.02 -3.90 -2.08
CA MET A 105 3.46 -5.00 -2.87
C MET A 105 3.84 -4.87 -4.35
N ALA A 106 4.22 -5.96 -4.99
CA ALA A 106 4.36 -5.98 -6.44
C ALA A 106 2.98 -5.80 -7.09
N ALA A 107 2.94 -5.13 -8.26
CA ALA A 107 1.68 -4.86 -8.95
C ALA A 107 0.90 -6.14 -9.28
N MET A 108 1.59 -7.24 -9.56
CA MET A 108 0.97 -8.55 -9.83
C MET A 108 0.17 -9.10 -8.64
N GLU A 109 0.57 -8.79 -7.40
CA GLU A 109 -0.16 -9.22 -6.19
C GLU A 109 -1.50 -8.46 -6.04
N LEU A 110 -1.58 -7.30 -6.69
CA LEU A 110 -2.75 -6.43 -6.72
C LEU A 110 -3.67 -6.72 -7.90
N THR A 111 -3.35 -7.66 -8.79
CA THR A 111 -4.19 -7.99 -9.95
C THR A 111 -5.61 -8.34 -9.51
N SER A 112 -6.59 -7.76 -10.21
CA SER A 112 -8.01 -8.00 -9.97
C SER A 112 -8.42 -9.31 -10.62
N CYS A 113 -9.01 -10.22 -9.83
CA CYS A 113 -9.64 -11.42 -10.35
C CYS A 113 -11.00 -11.15 -11.03
N LYS A 114 -11.60 -9.97 -10.77
CA LYS A 114 -12.92 -9.60 -11.30
C LYS A 114 -12.84 -8.83 -12.61
N ASN A 115 -11.74 -8.11 -12.82
CA ASN A 115 -11.56 -7.25 -13.98
C ASN A 115 -10.15 -7.49 -14.53
N ILE A 116 -10.07 -8.47 -15.43
CA ILE A 116 -8.81 -8.99 -16.00
C ILE A 116 -8.03 -7.82 -16.65
N GLY A 117 -6.72 -7.78 -16.42
CA GLY A 117 -5.85 -6.72 -16.93
C GLY A 117 -5.84 -5.44 -16.08
N SER A 118 -6.57 -5.41 -14.96
CA SER A 118 -6.57 -4.27 -14.02
C SER A 118 -6.16 -4.67 -12.61
N ILE A 119 -5.76 -3.68 -11.79
CA ILE A 119 -5.49 -3.88 -10.37
C ILE A 119 -6.74 -3.66 -9.50
N LYS A 120 -6.76 -4.30 -8.33
CA LYS A 120 -7.76 -4.10 -7.26
C LYS A 120 -7.81 -2.63 -6.91
N GLN A 121 -9.00 -2.04 -6.95
CA GLN A 121 -9.23 -0.61 -6.75
C GLN A 121 -9.04 -0.13 -5.29
N THR A 122 -9.17 -1.07 -4.35
CA THR A 122 -9.06 -0.80 -2.92
C THR A 122 -8.17 -1.86 -2.30
N LEU A 123 -7.24 -1.41 -1.47
CA LEU A 123 -6.44 -2.27 -0.63
C LEU A 123 -6.67 -1.93 0.83
N GLU A 124 -6.81 -2.96 1.65
CA GLU A 124 -6.93 -2.82 3.09
C GLU A 124 -5.82 -3.58 3.78
N PHE A 125 -5.24 -2.94 4.78
CA PHE A 125 -4.37 -3.55 5.77
C PHE A 125 -4.95 -3.38 7.16
N ARG A 126 -4.46 -4.21 8.07
CA ARG A 126 -4.53 -4.02 9.51
C ARG A 126 -3.12 -3.87 10.07
N THR A 127 -3.02 -3.59 11.36
CA THR A 127 -1.77 -3.70 12.11
C THR A 127 -1.80 -4.92 13.02
N GLU A 128 -0.66 -5.57 13.21
CA GLU A 128 -0.48 -6.59 14.26
C GLU A 128 -0.49 -6.03 15.69
N ASP A 129 -0.32 -4.72 15.87
CA ASP A 129 -0.30 -4.05 17.19
C ASP A 129 -1.68 -3.99 17.86
N LYS A 130 -2.73 -4.45 17.18
CA LYS A 130 -4.10 -4.43 17.68
C LYS A 130 -4.74 -5.80 17.62
N VAL A 131 -5.46 -6.15 18.68
CA VAL A 131 -6.34 -7.31 18.70
C VAL A 131 -7.68 -6.92 18.08
N TYR A 132 -8.09 -7.65 17.05
CA TYR A 132 -9.36 -7.38 16.38
C TYR A 132 -10.47 -8.27 16.94
N PRO A 133 -11.48 -7.67 17.59
CA PRO A 133 -12.60 -8.43 18.10
C PRO A 133 -13.35 -9.06 16.92
N GLY A 134 -13.41 -10.39 16.91
CA GLY A 134 -14.28 -11.16 16.03
C GLY A 134 -15.68 -11.30 16.62
N ARG A 135 -16.43 -12.28 16.12
CA ARG A 135 -17.80 -12.55 16.57
C ARG A 135 -17.82 -12.86 18.07
N ILE A 136 -18.73 -12.21 18.79
CA ILE A 136 -19.10 -12.56 20.17
C ILE A 136 -20.23 -13.60 20.06
N TYR A 137 -20.03 -14.77 20.65
CA TYR A 137 -21.05 -15.81 20.70
C TYR A 137 -22.01 -15.57 21.88
N PRO A 138 -23.24 -16.11 21.85
CA PRO A 138 -24.17 -16.02 23.00
C PRO A 138 -23.58 -16.56 24.32
N THR A 139 -22.55 -17.41 24.23
CA THR A 139 -21.79 -17.95 25.36
C THR A 139 -20.79 -16.95 25.98
N GLY A 140 -20.70 -15.72 25.46
CA GLY A 140 -19.71 -14.71 25.86
C GLY A 140 -18.32 -14.93 25.28
N LYS A 141 -18.07 -16.08 24.62
CA LYS A 141 -16.79 -16.35 23.95
C LYS A 141 -16.58 -15.38 22.80
N GLN A 142 -15.42 -14.72 22.77
CA GLN A 142 -15.03 -13.81 21.70
C GLN A 142 -14.01 -14.49 20.79
N ARG A 143 -14.28 -14.52 19.48
CA ARG A 143 -13.29 -14.96 18.49
C ARG A 143 -12.30 -13.82 18.24
N ILE A 144 -11.01 -14.12 18.08
CA ILE A 144 -10.02 -13.17 17.55
C ILE A 144 -9.95 -13.35 16.03
N LEU A 145 -9.92 -12.26 15.26
CA LEU A 145 -9.69 -12.32 13.81
C LEU A 145 -8.18 -12.41 13.56
N ASP A 146 -7.70 -13.52 12.99
CA ASP A 146 -6.28 -13.78 12.71
C ASP A 146 -5.90 -13.68 11.21
N TYR A 147 -6.87 -13.67 10.29
CA TYR A 147 -6.63 -13.68 8.85
C TYR A 147 -6.40 -12.29 8.22
N SER A 148 -6.05 -11.27 8.98
CA SER A 148 -5.86 -9.94 8.40
C SER A 148 -4.52 -9.81 7.69
N ARG A 149 -4.55 -9.14 6.53
CA ARG A 149 -3.31 -8.66 5.90
C ARG A 149 -2.72 -7.57 6.78
N ASN A 150 -1.73 -7.91 7.59
CA ASN A 150 -1.03 -6.97 8.45
C ASN A 150 0.01 -6.21 7.62
N ILE A 151 0.05 -4.88 7.73
CA ILE A 151 0.94 -4.04 6.92
C ILE A 151 2.42 -4.36 7.19
N GLU A 152 2.73 -4.75 8.44
CA GLU A 152 4.06 -5.08 8.92
C GLU A 152 4.66 -6.28 8.17
N SER A 153 3.83 -7.25 7.79
CA SER A 153 4.23 -8.39 6.95
C SER A 153 4.68 -8.00 5.53
N PHE A 154 4.43 -6.75 5.13
CA PHE A 154 4.80 -6.21 3.81
C PHE A 154 5.88 -5.12 3.91
N SER A 155 6.46 -4.88 5.09
CA SER A 155 7.43 -3.80 5.34
C SER A 155 8.77 -3.94 4.59
N SER A 156 9.15 -5.16 4.22
CA SER A 156 10.41 -5.43 3.50
C SER A 156 10.23 -5.28 1.99
N PHE A 157 10.96 -4.33 1.39
CA PHE A 157 10.98 -4.15 -0.07
C PHE A 157 11.74 -5.29 -0.78
N ARG A 158 12.70 -5.92 -0.10
CA ARG A 158 13.45 -7.07 -0.65
C ARG A 158 12.53 -8.19 -1.14
N ARG A 159 11.43 -8.43 -0.44
CA ARG A 159 10.37 -9.38 -0.83
C ARG A 159 9.80 -9.06 -2.22
N VAL A 160 9.53 -7.79 -2.49
CA VAL A 160 9.01 -7.32 -3.78
C VAL A 160 10.06 -7.44 -4.87
N ALA A 161 11.30 -7.04 -4.59
CA ALA A 161 12.41 -7.18 -5.54
C ALA A 161 12.62 -8.65 -5.98
N GLU A 162 12.63 -9.58 -5.02
CA GLU A 162 12.76 -11.02 -5.28
C GLU A 162 11.59 -11.58 -6.08
N LEU A 163 10.36 -11.11 -5.82
CA LEU A 163 9.17 -11.54 -6.55
C LEU A 163 9.22 -11.07 -8.02
N LEU A 164 9.61 -9.81 -8.25
CA LEU A 164 9.73 -9.24 -9.59
C LEU A 164 10.88 -9.90 -10.38
N ARG A 165 11.96 -10.31 -9.72
CA ARG A 165 13.03 -11.10 -10.34
C ARG A 165 12.52 -12.44 -10.87
N LYS A 166 11.85 -13.24 -10.02
CA LYS A 166 11.37 -14.58 -10.38
C LYS A 166 10.39 -14.60 -11.56
N ASN A 167 9.61 -13.53 -11.75
CA ASN A 167 8.67 -13.46 -12.88
C ASN A 167 9.33 -13.13 -14.22
N HIS A 168 10.61 -12.72 -14.21
CA HIS A 168 11.36 -12.48 -15.44
C HIS A 168 12.18 -13.68 -15.90
N ASP A 169 12.53 -14.58 -14.97
CA ASP A 169 13.26 -15.80 -15.28
C ASP A 169 12.35 -16.92 -15.82
N ASN A 170 11.02 -16.69 -15.86
CA ASN A 170 9.99 -17.58 -16.40
C ASN A 170 9.47 -17.05 -17.75
#